data_AF-X8BL16-F1
#
_entry.id   AF-X8BL16-F1
#
_cell.length_a   1.000
_cell.length_b   1.000
_cell.length_c   1.000
_cell.angle_alpha   90.00
_cell.angle_beta   90.00
_cell.angle_gamma   90.00
#
_symmetry.space_group_name_H-M   'P 1'
#
loop_
_entity.id
_entity.type
_entity.pdbx_description
1 polymer ?
#
loop_
_entity_poly.entity_id
_entity_poly.type
_entity_poly.pdbx_seq_one_letter_code
_entity_poly.pdbx_strand_id
1 'polypeptide(L)'
;MTVEALRSGIDLSFLDTGIRPQDDLFGHVNGRWLADYEIPPDRASDGAFRQLFDRAEVQVRDLITEAAAAAAEPGTDEQRIGDLYASFLDEDTVERRGVQPLLEELAAIDEATDPDALAARSAPCNAPGWAGASGRTWTPTPKTRAATWCT
;
A
#
# COMPACT_ATOMS: atom_id res chain seq x y z
N MET A 1 26.01 -40.61 11.06
CA MET A 1 25.06 -39.60 10.59
C MET A 1 25.08 -38.45 11.57
N THR A 2 25.80 -37.38 11.24
CA THR A 2 25.79 -36.14 12.02
C THR A 2 24.55 -35.36 11.60
N VAL A 3 23.56 -35.28 12.50
CA VAL A 3 22.41 -34.40 12.31
C VAL A 3 22.92 -32.98 12.39
N GLU A 4 22.79 -32.22 11.30
CA GLU A 4 23.05 -30.79 11.29
C GLU A 4 22.15 -30.15 12.36
N ALA A 5 22.76 -29.52 13.37
CA ALA A 5 22.02 -28.88 14.44
C ALA A 5 21.25 -27.70 13.85
N LEU A 6 19.92 -27.79 13.85
CA LEU A 6 19.05 -26.70 13.40
C LEU A 6 19.38 -25.44 14.20
N ARG A 7 19.79 -24.39 13.49
CA ARG A 7 19.98 -23.07 14.09
C ARG A 7 18.62 -22.54 14.53
N SER A 8 18.52 -22.08 15.77
CA SER A 8 17.32 -21.40 16.25
C SER A 8 17.02 -20.19 15.36
N GLY A 9 15.78 -20.05 14.91
CA GLY A 9 15.29 -18.88 14.17
C GLY A 9 14.97 -17.67 15.03
N ILE A 10 15.25 -17.75 16.35
CA ILE A 10 15.03 -16.67 17.30
C ILE A 10 16.28 -15.80 17.34
N ASP A 11 16.11 -14.52 17.04
CA ASP A 11 17.14 -13.52 17.25
C ASP A 11 17.19 -13.14 18.74
N LEU A 12 18.35 -13.33 19.36
CA LEU A 12 18.60 -13.03 20.76
C LEU A 12 19.43 -11.76 20.96
N SER A 13 19.77 -11.04 19.88
CA SER A 13 20.61 -9.84 19.95
C SER A 13 19.95 -8.67 20.70
N PHE A 14 18.62 -8.61 20.69
CA PHE A 14 17.82 -7.54 21.32
C PHE A 14 17.29 -7.87 22.73
N LEU A 15 17.72 -9.01 23.28
CA LEU A 15 17.22 -9.52 24.54
C LEU A 15 17.65 -8.62 25.72
N ASP A 16 16.68 -8.27 26.57
CA ASP A 16 16.89 -7.55 27.82
C ASP A 16 16.79 -8.50 29.02
N THR A 17 17.96 -8.92 29.53
CA THR A 17 18.07 -9.81 30.69
C THR A 17 17.68 -9.15 32.01
N GLY A 18 17.48 -7.83 32.05
CA GLY A 18 16.99 -7.11 33.22
C GLY A 18 15.49 -7.31 33.46
N ILE A 19 14.74 -7.65 32.41
CA ILE A 19 13.31 -7.95 32.47
C ILE A 19 13.15 -9.47 32.59
N ARG A 20 12.34 -9.94 33.54
CA ARG A 20 12.04 -11.37 33.65
C ARG A 20 11.02 -11.77 32.58
N PRO A 21 11.23 -12.87 31.82
CA PRO A 21 10.32 -13.27 30.76
C PRO A 21 8.93 -13.71 31.28
N GLN A 22 8.82 -14.08 32.57
CA GLN A 22 7.52 -14.42 33.17
C GLN A 22 6.69 -13.18 33.50
N ASP A 23 7.35 -12.03 33.69
CA ASP A 23 6.71 -10.78 34.07
C ASP A 23 6.35 -9.97 32.81
N ASP A 24 7.25 -9.91 31.83
CA ASP A 24 6.99 -9.36 30.50
C ASP A 24 7.88 -10.04 29.44
N LEU A 25 7.29 -10.97 28.68
CA LEU A 25 8.00 -11.66 27.61
C LEU A 25 8.37 -10.73 26.44
N PHE A 26 7.52 -9.73 26.15
CA PHE A 26 7.73 -8.84 25.01
C PHE A 26 8.91 -7.91 25.27
N GLY A 27 8.94 -7.29 26.46
CA GLY A 27 10.07 -6.50 26.94
C GLY A 27 11.34 -7.33 27.10
N HIS A 28 11.25 -8.57 27.60
CA HIS A 28 12.43 -9.44 27.70
C HIS A 28 13.07 -9.73 26.34
N VAL A 29 12.29 -10.04 25.31
CA VAL A 29 12.82 -10.42 23.99
C VAL A 29 13.23 -9.20 23.15
N ASN A 30 12.49 -8.11 23.23
CA ASN A 30 12.65 -6.95 22.33
C ASN A 30 13.17 -5.68 23.03
N GLY A 31 13.45 -5.73 24.34
CA GLY A 31 13.67 -4.55 25.18
C GLY A 31 14.78 -3.62 24.67
N ARG A 32 15.90 -4.17 24.19
CA ARG A 32 16.99 -3.35 23.62
C ARG A 32 16.59 -2.69 22.32
N TRP A 33 15.87 -3.42 21.45
CA TRP A 33 15.37 -2.83 20.20
C TRP A 33 14.41 -1.67 20.50
N LEU A 34 13.51 -1.84 21.47
CA LEU A 34 12.57 -0.78 21.87
C LEU A 34 13.27 0.45 22.47
N ALA A 35 14.41 0.28 23.13
CA ALA A 35 15.16 1.37 23.76
C ALA A 35 16.03 2.13 22.75
N ASP A 36 16.66 1.43 21.81
CA ASP A 36 17.68 1.99 20.94
C ASP A 36 17.16 2.35 19.53
N TYR A 37 16.05 1.74 19.10
CA TYR A 37 15.54 1.93 17.75
C TYR A 37 14.74 3.24 17.62
N GLU A 38 15.18 4.11 16.72
CA GLU A 38 14.46 5.30 16.34
C GLU A 38 13.61 5.03 15.09
N ILE A 39 12.30 5.31 15.18
CA ILE A 39 11.40 5.21 14.04
C ILE A 39 11.75 6.32 13.04
N PRO A 40 12.11 6.00 11.79
CA PRO A 40 12.38 7.02 10.78
C PRO A 40 11.22 8.01 10.58
N PRO A 41 11.49 9.28 10.21
CA PRO A 41 10.47 10.33 10.15
C PRO A 41 9.43 10.13 9.04
N ASP A 42 9.68 9.25 8.09
CA ASP A 42 8.78 8.91 6.97
C ASP A 42 7.67 7.93 7.37
N ARG A 43 7.67 7.42 8.61
CA ARG A 43 6.74 6.37 9.03
C ARG A 43 6.18 6.59 10.43
N ALA A 44 4.95 6.13 10.62
CA ALA A 44 4.24 6.18 11.91
C ALA A 44 4.48 4.93 12.79
N SER A 45 5.00 3.84 12.22
CA SER A 45 5.22 2.56 12.91
C SER A 45 6.33 1.76 12.22
N ASP A 46 7.08 0.99 13.02
CA ASP A 46 8.12 0.07 12.54
C ASP A 46 8.15 -1.23 13.35
N GLY A 47 8.82 -2.25 12.81
CA GLY A 47 9.02 -3.55 13.41
C GLY A 47 9.25 -4.63 12.34
N ALA A 48 9.16 -5.89 12.75
CA ALA A 48 9.42 -7.03 11.87
C ALA A 48 8.56 -7.04 10.58
N PHE A 49 7.28 -6.68 10.68
CA PHE A 49 6.40 -6.60 9.51
C PHE A 49 6.82 -5.49 8.53
N ARG A 50 7.27 -4.34 9.04
CA ARG A 50 7.74 -3.24 8.20
C ARG A 50 9.03 -3.60 7.49
N GLN A 51 9.96 -4.30 8.15
CA GLN A 51 11.18 -4.80 7.51
C GLN A 51 10.87 -5.77 6.35
N LEU A 52 9.87 -6.65 6.52
CA LEU A 52 9.43 -7.53 5.44
C LEU A 52 8.77 -6.75 4.30
N PHE A 53 7.97 -5.73 4.63
CA PHE A 53 7.38 -4.84 3.64
C PHE A 53 8.45 -4.10 2.84
N ASP A 54 9.47 -3.51 3.50
CA ASP A 54 10.59 -2.82 2.84
C ASP A 54 11.30 -3.73 1.83
N ARG A 55 11.55 -4.99 2.23
CA ARG A 55 12.17 -5.96 1.33
C ARG A 55 11.29 -6.29 0.13
N ALA A 56 10.00 -6.49 0.36
CA ALA A 56 9.05 -6.78 -0.72
C ALA A 56 8.89 -5.59 -1.67
N GLU A 57 8.85 -4.36 -1.14
CA GLU A 57 8.78 -3.13 -1.92
C GLU A 57 9.98 -2.97 -2.85
N VAL A 58 11.20 -3.21 -2.36
CA VAL A 58 12.42 -3.21 -3.19
C VAL A 58 12.32 -4.24 -4.31
N GLN A 59 11.88 -5.47 -4.01
CA GLN A 59 11.74 -6.53 -5.01
C GLN A 59 10.68 -6.19 -6.06
N VAL A 60 9.54 -5.63 -5.65
CA VAL A 60 8.48 -5.19 -6.58
C VAL A 60 8.98 -4.05 -7.46
N ARG A 61 9.69 -3.07 -6.90
CA ARG A 61 10.32 -1.99 -7.67
C ARG A 61 11.25 -2.53 -8.75
N ASP A 62 12.09 -3.50 -8.39
CA ASP A 62 13.04 -4.10 -9.32
C ASP A 62 12.30 -4.81 -10.47
N LEU A 63 11.25 -5.60 -10.16
CA LEU A 63 10.40 -6.24 -11.18
C LEU A 63 9.72 -5.22 -12.12
N ILE A 64 9.19 -4.13 -11.57
CA ILE A 64 8.56 -3.06 -12.36
C ILE A 64 9.58 -2.40 -13.30
N THR A 65 10.78 -2.13 -12.79
CA THR A 65 11.86 -1.50 -13.57
C THR A 65 12.35 -2.41 -14.69
N GLU A 66 12.48 -3.71 -14.42
CA GLU A 66 12.80 -4.72 -15.42
C GLU A 66 11.71 -4.82 -16.49
N ALA A 67 10.43 -4.83 -16.09
CA ALA A 67 9.30 -4.87 -17.02
C ALA A 67 9.26 -3.62 -17.91
N ALA A 68 9.50 -2.43 -17.35
CA ALA A 68 9.57 -1.19 -18.10
C ALA A 68 10.72 -1.18 -19.14
N ALA A 69 11.86 -1.79 -18.79
CA ALA A 69 13.01 -1.91 -19.70
C ALA A 69 12.82 -2.93 -20.82
N ALA A 70 11.88 -3.88 -20.67
CA ALA A 70 11.69 -4.99 -21.62
C ALA A 70 11.04 -4.58 -22.96
N ALA A 71 10.65 -3.31 -23.14
CA ALA A 71 9.98 -2.80 -24.34
C ALA A 71 8.80 -3.69 -24.78
N ALA A 72 7.89 -3.96 -23.84
CA ALA A 72 6.74 -4.82 -24.06
C ALA A 72 5.80 -4.28 -25.15
N GLU A 73 5.08 -5.19 -25.81
CA GLU A 73 4.12 -4.84 -26.85
C GLU A 73 3.03 -3.89 -26.32
N PRO A 74 2.57 -2.91 -27.12
CA PRO A 74 1.53 -1.99 -26.69
C PRO A 74 0.25 -2.71 -26.24
N GLY A 75 -0.25 -2.34 -25.06
CA GLY A 75 -1.50 -2.87 -24.51
C GLY A 75 -1.34 -4.12 -23.64
N THR A 76 -0.13 -4.63 -23.44
CA THR A 76 0.13 -5.68 -22.43
C THR A 76 0.15 -5.09 -21.02
N ASP A 77 0.02 -5.97 -20.02
CA ASP A 77 0.06 -5.55 -18.62
C ASP A 77 1.46 -5.07 -18.22
N GLU A 78 2.52 -5.64 -18.80
CA GLU A 78 3.89 -5.21 -18.59
C GLU A 78 4.12 -3.76 -19.05
N GLN A 79 3.60 -3.39 -20.22
CA GLN A 79 3.67 -2.02 -20.72
C GLN A 79 2.87 -1.06 -19.82
N ARG A 80 1.67 -1.44 -19.39
CA ARG A 80 0.85 -0.63 -18.48
C ARG A 80 1.52 -0.40 -17.13
N ILE A 81 2.13 -1.45 -16.56
CA ILE A 81 2.84 -1.37 -15.28
C ILE A 81 4.04 -0.42 -15.38
N GLY A 82 4.85 -0.56 -16.44
CA GLY A 82 6.01 0.30 -16.68
C GLY A 82 5.63 1.76 -16.87
N ASP A 83 4.62 2.03 -17.71
CA ASP A 83 4.16 3.40 -17.99
C ASP A 83 3.52 4.04 -16.76
N LEU A 84 2.72 3.29 -15.99
CA LEU A 84 2.14 3.79 -14.74
C LEU A 84 3.24 4.20 -13.76
N TYR A 85 4.25 3.35 -13.57
CA TYR A 85 5.37 3.64 -12.69
C TYR A 85 6.19 4.85 -13.15
N ALA A 86 6.52 4.93 -14.44
CA ALA A 86 7.23 6.06 -15.01
C ALA A 86 6.43 7.36 -14.89
N SER A 87 5.11 7.30 -15.08
CA SER A 87 4.24 8.48 -14.92
C SER A 87 4.21 9.02 -13.51
N PHE A 88 4.36 8.16 -12.49
CA PHE A 88 4.39 8.55 -11.09
C PHE A 88 5.74 9.15 -10.67
N LEU A 89 6.84 8.66 -11.25
CA LEU A 89 8.19 9.16 -10.96
C LEU A 89 8.59 10.43 -11.73
N ASP A 90 7.86 10.83 -12.77
CA ASP A 90 8.14 12.06 -13.53
C ASP A 90 7.63 13.32 -12.79
N GLU A 91 8.33 13.64 -11.70
CA GLU A 91 8.06 14.82 -10.85
C GLU A 91 8.07 16.12 -11.66
N ASP A 92 8.99 16.28 -12.61
CA ASP A 92 9.09 17.48 -13.44
C ASP A 92 7.83 17.74 -14.26
N THR A 93 7.24 16.68 -14.83
CA THR A 93 5.97 16.78 -15.55
C THR A 93 4.81 17.02 -14.62
N VAL A 94 4.77 16.39 -13.45
CA VAL A 94 3.74 16.62 -12.42
C VAL A 94 3.76 18.08 -11.96
N GLU A 95 4.91 18.59 -11.56
CA GLU A 95 5.09 19.98 -11.10
C GLU A 95 4.75 21.00 -12.18
N ARG A 96 5.18 20.75 -13.43
CA ARG A 96 4.85 21.63 -14.56
C ARG A 96 3.35 21.68 -14.85
N ARG A 97 2.64 20.57 -14.65
CA ARG A 97 1.18 20.50 -14.85
C ARG A 97 0.42 21.12 -13.69
N GLY A 98 0.99 21.16 -12.49
CA GLY A 98 0.36 21.77 -11.31
C GLY A 98 -1.06 21.25 -11.09
N VAL A 99 -2.00 22.17 -10.87
CA VAL A 99 -3.41 21.83 -10.58
C VAL A 99 -4.27 21.69 -11.83
N GLN A 100 -3.73 21.95 -13.02
CA GLN A 100 -4.47 22.01 -14.28
C GLN A 100 -5.31 20.74 -14.54
N PRO A 101 -4.81 19.51 -14.31
CA PRO A 101 -5.61 18.30 -14.50
C PRO A 101 -6.87 18.22 -13.63
N LEU A 102 -6.94 18.97 -12.52
CA LEU A 102 -8.09 18.97 -11.60
C LEU A 102 -9.16 20.01 -11.96
N LEU A 103 -8.82 21.01 -12.78
CA LEU A 103 -9.68 22.19 -12.97
C LEU A 103 -11.00 21.87 -13.67
N GLU A 104 -11.00 20.92 -14.61
CA GLU A 104 -12.24 20.50 -15.31
C GLU A 104 -13.20 19.78 -14.36
N GLU A 105 -12.67 18.88 -13.51
CA GLU A 105 -13.48 18.17 -12.52
C GLU A 105 -14.04 19.12 -11.46
N LEU A 106 -13.24 20.08 -10.99
CA LEU A 106 -13.69 21.11 -10.05
C LEU A 106 -14.74 22.04 -10.67
N ALA A 107 -14.55 22.47 -11.91
CA ALA A 107 -15.53 23.30 -12.61
C ALA A 107 -16.88 22.57 -12.76
N ALA A 108 -16.86 21.26 -13.06
CA ALA A 108 -18.09 20.46 -13.14
C ALA A 108 -18.84 20.35 -11.80
N ILE A 109 -18.12 20.45 -10.68
CA ILE A 109 -18.71 20.52 -9.32
C ILE A 109 -19.25 21.93 -9.06
N ASP A 110 -18.50 22.98 -9.39
CA ASP A 110 -18.89 24.38 -9.18
C ASP A 110 -20.15 24.77 -9.98
N GLU A 111 -20.37 24.13 -11.14
CA GLU A 111 -21.58 24.31 -11.96
C GLU A 111 -22.84 23.68 -11.35
N ALA A 112 -22.73 22.82 -10.34
CA ALA A 112 -23.88 22.18 -9.71
C ALA A 112 -24.64 23.16 -8.81
N THR A 113 -25.78 23.65 -9.29
CA THR A 113 -26.58 24.67 -8.59
C THR A 113 -27.60 24.12 -7.60
N ASP A 114 -27.77 22.80 -7.54
CA ASP A 114 -28.75 22.13 -6.69
C ASP A 114 -28.25 20.75 -6.20
N PRO A 115 -28.87 20.19 -5.16
CA PRO A 115 -28.44 18.90 -4.58
C PRO A 115 -28.49 17.72 -5.55
N ASP A 116 -29.42 17.69 -6.51
CA ASP A 116 -29.55 16.60 -7.47
C ASP A 116 -28.43 16.67 -8.51
N ALA A 117 -28.12 17.88 -8.99
CA ALA A 117 -26.98 18.13 -9.87
C ALA A 117 -25.65 17.76 -9.17
N LEU A 118 -25.49 18.12 -7.89
CA LEU A 118 -24.30 17.77 -7.12
C LEU A 118 -24.20 16.26 -6.87
N ALA A 119 -25.32 15.59 -6.57
CA ALA A 119 -25.37 14.14 -6.43
C ALA A 119 -24.99 13.42 -7.74
N ALA A 120 -25.46 13.92 -8.88
CA ALA A 120 -25.11 13.38 -10.19
C ALA A 120 -23.62 13.58 -10.53
N ARG A 121 -23.05 14.76 -10.22
CA ARG A 121 -21.63 15.06 -10.46
C ARG A 121 -20.69 14.30 -9.52
N SER A 122 -21.12 14.06 -8.29
CA SER A 122 -20.36 13.25 -7.31
C SER A 122 -20.55 11.75 -7.50
N ALA A 123 -21.46 11.27 -8.35
CA ALA A 123 -21.73 9.84 -8.53
C ALA A 123 -20.59 9.02 -9.19
N PRO A 124 -19.87 9.53 -10.22
CA PRO A 124 -18.67 8.88 -10.78
C PRO A 124 -17.52 8.91 -9.80
N CYS A 125 -17.45 10.01 -9.05
CA CYS A 125 -16.63 10.05 -7.88
C CYS A 125 -17.07 8.86 -7.02
N ASN A 126 -18.36 8.64 -6.62
CA ASN A 126 -18.90 7.50 -5.82
C ASN A 126 -18.46 6.06 -6.19
N ALA A 127 -17.73 5.84 -7.27
CA ALA A 127 -17.02 4.60 -7.59
C ALA A 127 -16.05 4.14 -6.46
N PRO A 128 -15.54 2.89 -6.48
CA PRO A 128 -14.50 2.47 -5.55
C PRO A 128 -13.20 3.28 -5.77
N GLY A 129 -12.63 3.87 -4.71
CA GLY A 129 -11.27 4.48 -4.75
C GLY A 129 -11.17 5.98 -4.43
N TRP A 130 -12.28 6.69 -4.39
CA TRP A 130 -12.42 8.09 -3.95
C TRP A 130 -13.19 8.19 -2.60
N ALA A 131 -13.20 9.37 -1.99
CA ALA A 131 -13.98 9.64 -0.77
C ALA A 131 -15.39 10.18 -1.11
N GLY A 132 -16.42 9.41 -0.76
CA GLY A 132 -17.82 9.78 -0.96
C GLY A 132 -18.65 9.93 0.29
N ALA A 133 -19.81 10.59 0.15
CA ALA A 133 -20.84 10.58 1.19
C ALA A 133 -21.32 9.16 1.53
N SER A 134 -21.16 8.22 0.59
CA SER A 134 -21.42 6.80 0.80
C SER A 134 -20.29 5.94 0.25
N GLY A 135 -19.72 5.07 1.09
CA GLY A 135 -18.77 4.05 0.65
C GLY A 135 -19.47 2.92 -0.08
N ARG A 136 -19.00 2.57 -1.28
CA ARG A 136 -19.51 1.41 -2.04
C ARG A 136 -18.42 0.35 -2.16
N THR A 137 -18.62 -0.77 -1.49
CA THR A 137 -17.80 -1.96 -1.65
C THR A 137 -18.70 -3.13 -2.03
N TRP A 138 -18.21 -3.98 -2.93
CA TRP A 138 -18.90 -5.22 -3.27
C TRP A 138 -18.27 -6.35 -2.46
N THR A 139 -19.02 -6.87 -1.49
CA THR A 139 -18.64 -8.06 -0.74
C THR A 139 -19.71 -9.12 -0.94
N PRO A 140 -19.35 -10.40 -1.11
CA PRO A 140 -20.32 -11.48 -1.14
C PRO A 140 -21.26 -11.41 0.07
N THR A 141 -22.55 -11.66 -0.13
CA THR A 141 -23.52 -11.65 0.96
C THR A 141 -23.18 -12.75 1.98
N PRO A 142 -23.20 -12.46 3.30
CA PRO A 142 -22.74 -13.42 4.33
C PRO A 142 -23.51 -14.74 4.37
N LYS A 143 -24.69 -14.82 3.75
CA LYS A 143 -25.62 -15.95 3.85
C LYS A 143 -25.73 -16.81 2.59
N THR A 144 -24.99 -16.52 1.52
CA THR A 144 -25.10 -17.29 0.26
C THR A 144 -23.73 -17.68 -0.25
N ARG A 145 -23.29 -18.89 0.14
CA ARG A 145 -22.48 -19.73 -0.75
C ARG A 145 -23.37 -20.17 -1.92
N ALA A 146 -23.54 -19.29 -2.89
CA ALA A 146 -24.01 -19.65 -4.22
C ALA A 146 -23.45 -18.61 -5.18
N ALA A 147 -22.34 -18.95 -5.81
CA ALA A 147 -21.85 -18.20 -6.94
C ALA A 147 -22.88 -18.33 -8.07
N THR A 148 -23.63 -17.27 -8.31
CA THR A 148 -24.31 -17.09 -9.59
C THR A 148 -23.55 -15.99 -10.32
N TRP A 149 -22.64 -16.41 -11.18
CA TRP A 149 -22.01 -15.54 -12.17
C TRP A 149 -23.12 -15.06 -13.12
N CYS A 150 -23.34 -13.75 -13.20
CA CYS A 150 -24.11 -13.17 -14.30
C CYS A 150 -23.21 -13.16 -15.54
N THR A 151 -23.58 -13.99 -16.52
CA THR A 151 -23.28 -13.81 -17.94
C THR A 151 -23.91 -12.53 -18.48
#